data_AF-A0A0J7XNT8-F1
#
_entry.id   AF-A0A0J7XNT8-F1
#
_cell.length_a   1.000
_cell.length_b   1.000
_cell.length_c   1.000
_cell.angle_alpha   90.00
_cell.angle_beta   90.00
_cell.angle_gamma   90.00
#
_symmetry.space_group_name_H-M   'P 1'
#
loop_
_entity.id
_entity.type
_entity.pdbx_description
1 polymer ?
#
loop_
_entity_poly.entity_id
_entity_poly.type
_entity_poly.pdbx_seq_one_letter_code
_entity_poly.pdbx_strand_id
1 'polypeptide(L)'
;MADLDWLPAREVQRRLFAAGLAAGDLTGSIAWFARHRGLIATGFGRVHNGDAVVREPSRDRVPLRMWRALLAGEKPGLESFASWTDGSLTWVIVRDDGRDLQETWESVHFDRVSVETMVRDISTRGDVDCLQGWEIDRWIETACRTEDSKAAWAAYSLDHGARRGKKAAFTVAWRRVKGERKPGRPRLRERSA
;
A
#
# COMPACT_ATOMS: atom_id res chain seq x y z
N MET A 1 20.36 21.83 -4.65
CA MET A 1 19.63 20.62 -4.20
C MET A 1 20.69 19.63 -3.77
N ALA A 2 20.63 19.13 -2.53
CA ALA A 2 21.55 18.07 -2.12
C ALA A 2 21.42 16.90 -3.10
N ASP A 3 22.55 16.33 -3.52
CA ASP A 3 22.60 15.11 -4.34
C ASP A 3 21.94 13.98 -3.56
N LEU A 4 20.64 13.82 -3.76
CA LEU A 4 19.92 12.65 -3.29
C LEU A 4 20.46 11.47 -4.09
N ASP A 5 21.05 10.50 -3.39
CA ASP A 5 21.52 9.24 -3.97
C ASP A 5 20.29 8.37 -4.27
N TRP A 6 20.09 8.03 -5.55
CA TRP A 6 18.91 7.34 -6.04
C TRP A 6 19.24 5.89 -6.39
N LEU A 7 18.46 4.95 -5.86
CA LEU A 7 18.55 3.54 -6.21
C LEU A 7 17.48 3.15 -7.24
N PRO A 8 17.84 2.44 -8.32
CA PRO A 8 16.84 1.93 -9.26
C PRO A 8 15.96 0.87 -8.59
N ALA A 9 14.70 0.81 -8.98
CA ALA A 9 13.71 -0.14 -8.46
C ALA A 9 14.23 -1.59 -8.35
N ARG A 10 14.95 -2.08 -9.36
CA ARG A 10 15.51 -3.45 -9.37
C ARG A 10 16.52 -3.69 -8.25
N GLU A 11 17.35 -2.69 -7.95
CA GLU A 11 18.31 -2.78 -6.85
C GLU A 11 17.60 -2.72 -5.49
N VAL A 12 16.57 -1.88 -5.36
CA VAL A 12 15.71 -1.85 -4.17
C VAL A 12 15.07 -3.22 -3.93
N GLN A 13 14.47 -3.83 -4.96
CA GLN A 13 13.89 -5.17 -4.87
C GLN A 13 14.91 -6.20 -4.38
N ARG A 14 16.11 -6.23 -4.98
CA ARG A 14 17.19 -7.14 -4.56
C ARG A 14 17.54 -6.98 -3.09
N ARG A 15 17.69 -5.73 -2.62
CA ARG A 15 18.03 -5.44 -1.22
C ARG A 15 16.92 -5.87 -0.27
N LEU A 16 15.67 -5.61 -0.63
CA LEU A 16 14.52 -6.00 0.19
C LEU A 16 14.38 -7.53 0.27
N PHE A 17 14.61 -8.25 -0.82
CA PHE A 17 14.62 -9.72 -0.81
C PHE A 17 15.78 -10.27 0.00
N ALA A 18 16.98 -9.70 -0.13
CA ALA A 18 18.14 -10.06 0.70
C ALA A 18 17.89 -9.77 2.19
N ALA A 19 17.04 -8.79 2.51
CA ALA A 19 16.62 -8.48 3.87
C ALA A 19 15.57 -9.44 4.43
N GLY A 20 15.04 -10.38 3.64
CA GLY A 20 14.01 -11.34 4.04
C GLY A 20 12.57 -10.96 3.63
N LEU A 21 12.39 -10.01 2.69
CA LEU A 21 11.05 -9.68 2.20
C LEU A 21 10.54 -10.75 1.22
N ALA A 22 9.37 -11.33 1.49
CA ALA A 22 8.70 -12.22 0.56
C ALA A 22 8.21 -11.47 -0.70
N ALA A 23 8.31 -12.11 -1.87
CA ALA A 23 7.90 -11.51 -3.15
C ALA A 23 6.44 -11.00 -3.14
N GLY A 24 5.53 -11.75 -2.51
CA GLY A 24 4.11 -11.37 -2.40
C GLY A 24 3.83 -10.13 -1.54
N ASP A 25 4.81 -9.68 -0.75
CA ASP A 25 4.70 -8.52 0.15
C ASP A 25 5.44 -7.29 -0.37
N LEU A 26 6.18 -7.41 -1.47
CA LEU A 26 7.01 -6.33 -2.04
C LEU A 26 6.21 -5.04 -2.22
N THR A 27 5.15 -5.11 -3.03
CA THR A 27 4.35 -3.94 -3.41
C THR A 27 3.65 -3.31 -2.21
N GLY A 28 3.09 -4.14 -1.32
CA GLY A 28 2.43 -3.66 -0.10
C GLY A 28 3.41 -2.97 0.85
N SER A 29 4.62 -3.50 0.99
CA SER A 29 5.65 -2.94 1.86
C SER A 29 6.17 -1.62 1.31
N ILE A 30 6.52 -1.54 0.02
CA ILE A 30 6.96 -0.28 -0.62
C ILE A 30 5.90 0.80 -0.45
N ALA A 31 4.64 0.48 -0.77
CA ALA A 31 3.56 1.45 -0.69
C ALA A 31 3.27 1.89 0.76
N TRP A 32 3.41 0.99 1.73
CA TRP A 32 3.30 1.33 3.16
C TRP A 32 4.42 2.25 3.61
N PHE A 33 5.68 1.98 3.24
CA PHE A 33 6.81 2.84 3.57
C PHE A 33 6.67 4.21 2.91
N ALA A 34 6.21 4.29 1.65
CA ALA A 34 5.95 5.56 0.96
C ALA A 34 4.87 6.39 1.65
N ARG A 35 3.86 5.73 2.23
CA ARG A 35 2.74 6.39 2.92
C ARG A 35 3.06 6.79 4.36
N HIS A 36 3.76 5.94 5.10
CA HIS A 36 3.84 6.04 6.57
C HIS A 36 5.25 6.32 7.08
N ARG A 37 6.28 6.04 6.28
CA ARG A 37 7.69 6.20 6.67
C ARG A 37 8.46 7.16 5.75
N GLY A 38 7.75 7.84 4.84
CA GLY A 38 8.32 8.88 4.01
C GLY A 38 9.25 8.38 2.90
N LEU A 39 9.11 7.13 2.43
CA LEU A 39 9.88 6.67 1.26
C LEU A 39 9.56 7.55 0.05
N ILE A 40 10.59 8.23 -0.46
CA ILE A 40 10.51 9.08 -1.64
C ILE A 40 10.91 8.29 -2.87
N ALA A 41 10.13 8.42 -3.93
CA ALA A 41 10.45 7.86 -5.23
C ALA A 41 10.34 8.92 -6.33
N THR A 42 11.15 8.78 -7.36
CA THR A 42 11.08 9.56 -8.60
C THR A 42 10.98 8.66 -9.80
N GLY A 43 10.40 9.14 -10.90
CA GLY A 43 10.29 8.39 -12.16
C GLY A 43 9.81 9.28 -13.28
N PHE A 44 9.71 8.73 -14.48
CA PHE A 44 9.16 9.43 -15.64
C PHE A 44 7.65 9.22 -15.70
N GLY A 45 6.88 10.24 -15.34
CA GLY A 45 5.42 10.17 -15.31
C GLY A 45 4.80 10.54 -16.66
N ARG A 46 3.95 9.65 -17.19
CA ARG A 46 3.10 9.88 -18.36
C ARG A 46 1.63 9.69 -17.98
N VAL A 47 0.75 10.53 -18.52
CA VAL A 47 -0.70 10.43 -18.30
C VAL A 47 -1.41 10.30 -19.65
N HIS A 48 -2.28 9.32 -19.77
CA HIS A 48 -3.16 9.06 -20.90
C HIS A 48 -4.63 9.20 -20.48
N ASN A 49 -5.47 9.67 -21.39
CA ASN A 49 -6.93 9.70 -21.26
C ASN A 49 -7.55 9.12 -22.54
N GLY A 50 -7.89 7.83 -22.52
CA GLY A 50 -8.02 7.04 -23.74
C GLY A 50 -6.71 7.08 -24.55
N ASP A 51 -6.82 7.30 -25.86
CA ASP A 51 -5.65 7.34 -26.75
C ASP A 51 -4.80 8.62 -26.65
N ALA A 52 -5.29 9.66 -25.96
CA ALA A 52 -4.61 10.95 -25.90
C ALA A 52 -3.54 10.99 -24.80
N VAL A 53 -2.30 11.36 -25.15
CA VAL A 53 -1.26 11.72 -24.18
C VAL A 53 -1.59 13.10 -23.61
N VAL A 54 -1.86 13.15 -22.31
CA VAL A 54 -2.20 14.39 -21.57
C VAL A 54 -0.97 15.02 -20.94
N ARG A 55 0.09 14.23 -20.73
CA ARG A 55 1.34 14.69 -20.12
C ARG A 55 2.54 13.93 -20.65
N GLU A 56 3.52 14.67 -21.15
CA GLU A 56 4.81 14.14 -21.59
C GLU A 56 5.67 13.62 -20.41
N PRO A 57 6.48 12.57 -20.63
CA PRO A 57 7.37 12.01 -19.62
C PRO A 57 8.30 13.06 -19.02
N SER A 58 8.14 13.32 -17.72
CA SER A 58 9.00 14.21 -16.94
C SER A 58 9.45 13.50 -15.68
N ARG A 59 10.73 13.70 -15.30
CA ARG A 59 11.26 13.10 -14.07
C ARG A 59 10.79 13.89 -12.86
N ASP A 60 9.86 13.31 -12.12
CA ASP A 60 9.22 13.94 -10.98
C ASP A 60 9.09 12.97 -9.81
N ARG A 61 8.60 13.49 -8.67
CA ARG A 61 8.23 12.64 -7.54
C ARG A 61 6.99 11.82 -7.87
N VAL A 62 7.03 10.53 -7.58
CA VAL A 62 5.88 9.64 -7.73
C VAL A 62 4.76 10.09 -6.77
N PRO A 63 3.55 10.37 -7.25
CA PRO A 63 2.46 10.90 -6.45
C PRO A 63 2.02 9.95 -5.34
N LEU A 64 1.78 10.52 -4.15
CA LEU A 64 1.29 9.74 -3.01
C LEU A 64 -0.02 9.00 -3.27
N ARG A 65 -0.87 9.51 -4.18
CA ARG A 65 -2.13 8.85 -4.59
C ARG A 65 -1.90 7.45 -5.15
N MET A 66 -0.79 7.21 -5.84
CA MET A 66 -0.51 5.92 -6.45
C MET A 66 -0.12 4.89 -5.40
N TRP A 67 0.70 5.27 -4.43
CA TRP A 67 1.01 4.42 -3.27
C TRP A 67 -0.24 4.09 -2.45
N ARG A 68 -1.15 5.06 -2.31
CA ARG A 68 -2.44 4.83 -1.64
C ARG A 68 -3.32 3.84 -2.40
N ALA A 69 -3.35 3.92 -3.74
CA ALA A 69 -4.11 2.99 -4.58
C ALA A 69 -3.57 1.55 -4.46
N LEU A 70 -2.24 1.37 -4.47
CA LEU A 70 -1.61 0.06 -4.26
C LEU A 70 -1.99 -0.58 -2.91
N LEU A 71 -2.01 0.20 -1.83
CA LEU A 71 -2.40 -0.30 -0.50
C LEU A 71 -3.89 -0.59 -0.35
N ALA A 72 -4.72 0.16 -1.08
CA ALA A 72 -6.17 -0.02 -1.01
C ALA A 72 -6.60 -1.39 -1.56
N GLY A 73 -5.81 -1.97 -2.47
CA GLY A 73 -6.18 -3.14 -3.24
C GLY A 73 -7.35 -2.85 -4.18
N GLU A 74 -7.80 -3.88 -4.90
CA GLU A 74 -9.04 -3.81 -5.67
C GLU A 74 -10.20 -3.46 -4.74
N LYS A 75 -10.88 -2.34 -5.02
CA LYS A 75 -12.10 -1.95 -4.32
C LYS A 75 -13.29 -2.34 -5.20
N PRO A 76 -14.22 -3.16 -4.70
CA PRO A 76 -15.46 -3.44 -5.43
C PRO A 76 -16.17 -2.14 -5.78
N GLY A 77 -16.43 -1.90 -7.07
CA GLY A 77 -17.13 -0.71 -7.58
C GLY A 77 -16.26 0.53 -7.83
N LEU A 78 -14.95 0.45 -7.63
CA LEU A 78 -14.00 1.43 -8.16
C LEU A 78 -13.19 0.69 -9.22
N GLU A 79 -13.42 1.02 -10.49
CA GLU A 79 -12.66 0.46 -11.62
C GLU A 79 -11.25 1.07 -11.69
N SER A 80 -10.58 1.20 -10.55
CA SER A 80 -9.21 1.70 -10.47
C SER A 80 -8.31 0.65 -9.87
N PHE A 81 -7.27 0.25 -10.61
CA PHE A 81 -6.22 -0.62 -10.11
C PHE A 81 -4.87 0.08 -10.23
N ALA A 82 -3.96 -0.28 -9.32
CA ALA A 82 -2.56 0.10 -9.43
C ALA A 82 -1.71 -1.16 -9.43
N SER A 83 -0.68 -1.19 -10.25
CA SER A 83 0.26 -2.30 -10.34
C SER A 83 1.70 -1.78 -10.31
N TRP A 84 2.57 -2.57 -9.71
CA TRP A 84 4.02 -2.34 -9.72
C TRP A 84 4.68 -3.53 -10.40
N THR A 85 5.35 -3.30 -11.52
CA THR A 85 5.98 -4.35 -12.31
C THR A 85 7.33 -3.85 -12.81
N ASP A 86 8.41 -4.53 -12.44
CA ASP A 86 9.79 -4.26 -12.91
C ASP A 86 10.22 -2.79 -12.89
N GLY A 87 9.87 -2.06 -11.82
CA GLY A 87 10.25 -0.64 -11.69
C GLY A 87 9.35 0.35 -12.42
N SER A 88 8.23 -0.12 -12.96
CA SER A 88 7.14 0.71 -13.45
C SER A 88 5.95 0.65 -12.50
N LEU A 89 5.34 1.80 -12.24
CA LEU A 89 4.11 1.94 -11.47
C LEU A 89 3.00 2.42 -12.39
N THR A 90 1.95 1.63 -12.52
CA THR A 90 0.78 1.99 -13.33
C THR A 90 -0.42 2.19 -12.41
N TRP A 91 -1.20 3.23 -12.68
CA TRP A 91 -2.50 3.47 -12.05
C TRP A 91 -3.51 3.76 -13.15
N VAL A 92 -4.61 3.02 -13.15
CA VAL A 92 -5.70 3.18 -14.11
C VAL A 92 -6.95 3.55 -13.34
N ILE A 93 -7.76 4.45 -13.89
CA ILE A 93 -9.17 4.65 -13.51
C ILE A 93 -10.00 4.45 -14.78
N VAL A 94 -10.84 3.42 -14.80
CA VAL A 94 -11.87 3.29 -15.83
C VAL A 94 -13.07 4.14 -15.42
N ARG A 95 -13.63 4.88 -16.38
CA ARG A 95 -14.80 5.74 -16.19
C ARG A 95 -16.02 5.09 -16.82
N ASP A 96 -17.20 5.48 -16.32
CA ASP A 96 -18.50 5.00 -16.82
C ASP A 96 -18.74 5.29 -18.31
N ASP A 97 -18.01 6.23 -18.90
CA ASP A 97 -18.07 6.58 -20.33
C ASP A 97 -17.19 5.69 -21.22
N GLY A 98 -16.58 4.64 -20.65
CA GLY A 98 -15.70 3.68 -21.34
C GLY A 98 -14.30 4.21 -21.60
N ARG A 99 -13.97 5.45 -21.23
CA ARG A 99 -12.60 5.99 -21.31
C ARG A 99 -11.85 5.70 -20.03
N ASP A 100 -10.58 5.32 -20.16
CA ASP A 100 -9.68 5.15 -19.04
C ASP A 100 -8.75 6.35 -18.88
N LEU A 101 -8.49 6.73 -17.64
CA LEU A 101 -7.38 7.61 -17.28
C LEU A 101 -6.25 6.71 -16.77
N GLN A 102 -5.18 6.59 -17.54
CA GLN A 102 -4.01 5.81 -17.17
C GLN A 102 -2.83 6.74 -16.86
N GLU A 103 -2.30 6.63 -15.66
CA GLU A 103 -1.06 7.26 -15.22
C GLU A 103 0.02 6.20 -15.05
N THR A 104 1.10 6.30 -15.83
CA THR A 104 2.23 5.35 -15.80
C THR A 104 3.49 6.08 -15.40
N TRP A 105 4.24 5.50 -14.48
CA TRP A 105 5.52 6.00 -14.01
C TRP A 105 6.60 4.96 -14.31
N GLU A 106 7.50 5.29 -15.22
CA GLU A 106 8.55 4.40 -15.68
C GLU A 106 9.89 4.74 -15.03
N SER A 107 10.80 3.76 -15.03
CA SER A 107 12.15 3.91 -14.48
C SER A 107 12.14 4.51 -13.07
N VAL A 108 11.32 3.94 -12.19
CA VAL A 108 11.19 4.45 -10.83
C VAL A 108 12.46 4.19 -10.03
N HIS A 109 12.94 5.24 -9.37
CA HIS A 109 14.06 5.23 -8.45
C HIS A 109 13.61 5.68 -7.06
N PHE A 110 14.27 5.17 -6.03
CA PHE A 110 13.97 5.48 -4.64
C PHE A 110 15.15 6.17 -3.98
N ASP A 111 14.85 7.08 -3.05
CA ASP A 111 15.86 7.69 -2.19
C ASP A 111 16.57 6.61 -1.37
N ARG A 112 17.92 6.58 -1.44
CA ARG A 112 18.73 5.56 -0.77
C ARG A 112 18.51 5.51 0.74
N VAL A 113 18.47 6.67 1.40
CA VAL A 113 18.34 6.74 2.87
C VAL A 113 17.03 6.10 3.33
N SER A 114 15.95 6.38 2.62
CA SER A 114 14.64 5.77 2.85
C SER A 114 14.65 4.26 2.61
N VAL A 115 15.34 3.79 1.56
CA VAL A 115 15.49 2.36 1.27
C VAL A 115 16.31 1.65 2.35
N GLU A 116 17.41 2.23 2.80
CA GLU A 116 18.25 1.66 3.86
C GLU A 116 17.49 1.58 5.19
N THR A 117 16.65 2.57 5.48
CA THR A 117 15.74 2.54 6.63
C THR A 117 14.74 1.39 6.49
N MET A 118 14.15 1.21 5.31
CA MET A 118 13.23 0.10 5.03
C MET A 118 13.92 -1.27 5.16
N VAL A 119 15.12 -1.42 4.61
CA VAL A 119 15.93 -2.63 4.73
C VAL A 119 16.23 -2.94 6.19
N ARG A 120 16.69 -1.96 6.97
CA ARG A 120 16.94 -2.12 8.40
C ARG A 120 15.68 -2.52 9.15
N ASP A 121 14.55 -1.87 8.89
CA ASP A 121 13.27 -2.20 9.53
C ASP A 121 12.84 -3.64 9.21
N ILE A 122 13.05 -4.11 7.97
CA ILE A 122 12.75 -5.49 7.60
C ILE A 122 13.73 -6.45 8.29
N SER A 123 15.03 -6.20 8.22
CA SER A 123 16.07 -7.07 8.78
C SER A 123 16.06 -7.15 10.31
N THR A 124 15.83 -6.04 11.01
CA THR A 124 15.80 -5.99 12.49
C THR A 124 14.56 -6.66 13.06
N ARG A 125 13.46 -6.64 12.31
CA ARG A 125 12.27 -7.37 12.67
C ARG A 125 12.39 -8.86 12.28
N GLY A 126 13.43 -9.26 11.53
CA GLY A 126 13.70 -10.63 11.09
C GLY A 126 12.82 -11.10 9.94
N ASP A 127 12.70 -12.41 9.73
CA ASP A 127 11.63 -13.07 8.95
C ASP A 127 10.26 -12.81 9.59
N VAL A 128 9.91 -11.52 9.81
CA VAL A 128 9.01 -11.03 10.85
C VAL A 128 7.70 -11.79 10.84
N ASP A 129 7.72 -12.80 11.69
CA ASP A 129 6.66 -13.61 12.19
C ASP A 129 5.63 -14.01 11.13
N CYS A 130 5.59 -15.31 10.84
CA CYS A 130 4.30 -15.99 10.83
C CYS A 130 3.64 -15.69 12.18
N LEU A 131 3.10 -14.47 12.36
CA LEU A 131 2.46 -14.05 13.58
C LEU A 131 1.38 -15.07 13.81
N GLN A 132 1.58 -15.82 14.88
CA GLN A 132 0.57 -16.78 15.24
C GLN A 132 -0.67 -15.97 15.60
N GLY A 133 -1.85 -16.47 15.23
CA GLY A 133 -3.09 -15.70 15.39
C GLY A 133 -3.30 -15.14 16.81
N TRP A 134 -2.69 -15.76 17.83
CA TRP A 134 -2.71 -15.32 19.22
C TRP A 134 -1.95 -14.01 19.50
N GLU A 135 -0.89 -13.67 18.76
CA GLU A 135 -0.14 -12.41 18.94
C GLU A 135 -0.97 -11.21 18.50
N ILE A 136 -1.70 -11.39 17.41
CA ILE A 136 -2.65 -10.39 16.90
C ILE A 136 -3.79 -10.21 17.91
N ASP A 137 -4.33 -11.31 18.43
CA ASP A 137 -5.38 -11.27 19.46
C ASP A 137 -4.91 -10.49 20.68
N ARG A 138 -3.72 -10.84 21.20
CA ARG A 138 -3.14 -10.17 22.37
C ARG A 138 -2.95 -8.68 22.14
N TRP A 139 -2.50 -8.25 20.97
CA TRP A 139 -2.40 -6.82 20.67
C TRP A 139 -3.77 -6.15 20.65
N ILE A 140 -4.79 -6.79 20.06
CA ILE A 140 -6.17 -6.26 20.03
C ILE A 140 -6.74 -6.13 21.45
N GLU A 141 -6.44 -7.07 22.34
CA GLU A 141 -6.90 -7.06 23.73
C GLU A 141 -6.17 -6.02 24.59
N THR A 142 -4.86 -5.86 24.40
CA THR A 142 -4.00 -5.13 25.36
C THR A 142 -3.56 -3.75 24.88
N ALA A 143 -3.44 -3.54 23.57
CA ALA A 143 -2.87 -2.32 22.99
C ALA A 143 -3.88 -1.53 22.12
N CYS A 144 -4.91 -2.19 21.58
CA CYS A 144 -5.88 -1.52 20.73
C CYS A 144 -6.83 -0.62 21.55
N ARG A 145 -6.74 0.69 21.33
CA ARG A 145 -7.56 1.72 22.01
C ARG A 145 -8.84 2.09 21.29
N THR A 146 -9.09 1.53 20.12
CA THR A 146 -10.23 1.90 19.26
C THR A 146 -11.18 0.72 19.10
N GLU A 147 -12.45 1.05 18.89
CA GLU A 147 -13.51 0.08 18.55
C GLU A 147 -13.77 0.02 17.03
N ASP A 148 -13.06 0.84 16.24
CA ASP A 148 -13.16 0.80 14.78
C ASP A 148 -12.05 -0.05 14.17
N SER A 149 -12.45 -1.10 13.43
CA SER A 149 -11.51 -2.07 12.84
C SER A 149 -10.56 -1.47 11.82
N LYS A 150 -10.95 -0.39 11.11
CA LYS A 150 -10.06 0.29 10.16
C LYS A 150 -9.01 1.11 10.88
N ALA A 151 -9.42 1.84 11.93
CA ALA A 151 -8.51 2.58 12.79
C ALA A 151 -7.54 1.63 13.53
N ALA A 152 -8.04 0.48 14.00
CA ALA A 152 -7.23 -0.53 14.66
C ALA A 152 -6.20 -1.16 13.72
N TRP A 153 -6.62 -1.53 12.50
CA TRP A 153 -5.68 -2.02 11.49
C TRP A 153 -4.61 -0.97 11.17
N ALA A 154 -4.99 0.31 11.05
CA ALA A 154 -4.04 1.38 10.80
C ALA A 154 -2.99 1.44 11.92
N ALA A 155 -3.41 1.43 13.19
CA ALA A 155 -2.50 1.43 14.34
C ALA A 155 -1.63 0.17 14.39
N TYR A 156 -2.23 -1.01 14.25
CA TYR A 156 -1.51 -2.29 14.21
C TYR A 156 -0.44 -2.33 13.12
N SER A 157 -0.78 -1.85 11.93
CA SER A 157 0.15 -1.80 10.81
C SER A 157 1.29 -0.80 11.02
N LEU A 158 1.13 0.22 11.86
CA LEU A 158 2.20 1.15 12.23
C LEU A 158 3.24 0.48 13.13
N ASP A 159 2.76 -0.29 14.11
CA ASP A 159 3.58 -1.02 15.06
C ASP A 159 4.30 -2.19 14.35
N HIS A 160 3.55 -2.99 13.58
CA HIS A 160 3.98 -4.30 13.08
C HIS A 160 4.21 -4.37 11.56
N GLY A 161 3.99 -3.28 10.81
CA GLY A 161 4.13 -3.20 9.35
C GLY A 161 2.91 -3.73 8.57
N ALA A 162 2.83 -3.42 7.26
CA ALA A 162 1.73 -3.88 6.39
C ALA A 162 2.21 -4.90 5.34
N ARG A 163 1.98 -6.18 5.63
CA ARG A 163 2.15 -7.31 4.69
C ARG A 163 0.79 -7.82 4.22
N ARG A 164 0.68 -8.36 3.01
CA ARG A 164 -0.61 -8.79 2.41
C ARG A 164 -1.31 -9.84 3.27
N GLY A 165 -0.54 -10.77 3.85
CA GLY A 165 -1.06 -11.78 4.78
C GLY A 165 -1.56 -11.20 6.12
N LYS A 166 -0.94 -10.11 6.60
CA LYS A 166 -1.25 -9.53 7.92
C LYS A 166 -2.64 -8.90 7.99
N LYS A 167 -3.15 -8.30 6.92
CA LYS A 167 -4.49 -7.67 6.93
C LYS A 167 -5.62 -8.70 7.02
N ALA A 168 -5.51 -9.81 6.29
CA ALA A 168 -6.49 -10.90 6.34
C ALA A 168 -6.48 -11.57 7.72
N ALA A 169 -5.30 -11.93 8.23
CA ALA A 169 -5.13 -12.49 9.57
C ALA A 169 -5.66 -11.54 10.66
N PHE A 170 -5.37 -10.24 10.55
CA PHE A 170 -5.89 -9.21 11.46
C PHE A 170 -7.41 -9.11 11.42
N THR A 171 -8.01 -9.15 10.24
CA THR A 171 -9.47 -9.07 10.11
C THR A 171 -10.16 -10.26 10.78
N VAL A 172 -9.57 -11.46 10.69
CA VAL A 172 -10.05 -12.66 11.37
C VAL A 172 -9.89 -12.53 12.89
N ALA A 173 -8.70 -12.15 13.36
CA ALA A 173 -8.42 -11.92 14.79
C ALA A 173 -9.35 -10.85 15.40
N TRP A 174 -9.58 -9.75 14.68
CA TRP A 174 -10.49 -8.68 15.09
C TRP A 174 -11.91 -9.18 15.33
N ARG A 175 -12.47 -9.94 14.38
CA ARG A 175 -13.83 -10.51 14.52
C ARG A 175 -13.92 -11.47 15.70
N ARG A 176 -12.84 -12.22 15.97
CA ARG A 176 -12.76 -13.14 17.11
C ARG A 176 -12.74 -12.41 18.45
N VAL A 177 -11.90 -11.37 18.61
CA VAL A 177 -11.71 -10.65 19.88
C VAL A 177 -12.81 -9.63 20.17
N LYS A 178 -13.18 -8.82 19.17
CA LYS A 178 -14.16 -7.71 19.32
C LYS A 178 -15.57 -8.08 18.87
N GLY A 179 -15.77 -9.29 18.34
CA GLY A 179 -17.03 -9.77 17.77
C GLY A 179 -17.27 -9.31 16.34
N GLU A 180 -18.23 -9.94 15.66
CA GLU A 180 -18.74 -9.44 14.38
C GLU A 180 -19.51 -8.14 14.60
N ARG A 181 -19.11 -7.07 13.92
CA ARG A 181 -19.92 -5.84 13.89
C ARG A 181 -21.27 -6.18 13.27
N LYS A 182 -22.38 -5.92 13.98
CA LYS A 182 -23.70 -5.84 13.35
C LYS A 182 -23.60 -4.89 12.14
N PRO A 183 -24.15 -5.25 10.97
CA PRO A 183 -24.08 -4.42 9.77
C PRO A 183 -24.58 -3.01 10.09
N GLY A 184 -23.71 -2.03 9.90
CA GLY A 184 -24.01 -0.63 10.17
C GLY A 184 -24.91 -0.02 9.11
N ARG A 185 -26.07 0.44 9.59
CA ARG A 185 -27.14 1.27 8.97
C ARG A 185 -28.15 0.52 8.07
N PRO A 186 -29.45 0.48 8.44
CA PRO A 186 -30.50 0.21 7.47
C PRO A 186 -30.35 1.21 6.33
N ARG A 187 -30.44 0.75 5.08
CA ARG A 187 -30.81 1.64 3.99
C ARG A 187 -32.06 2.37 4.46
N LEU A 188 -32.04 3.70 4.45
CA LEU A 188 -33.28 4.45 4.52
C LEU A 188 -34.12 3.87 3.38
N ARG A 189 -35.15 3.08 3.71
CA ARG A 189 -36.20 2.83 2.75
C ARG A 189 -36.72 4.21 2.40
N GLU A 190 -36.61 4.57 1.12
CA GLU A 190 -37.30 5.72 0.58
C GLU A 190 -38.74 5.65 1.08
N ARG A 191 -39.16 6.74 1.70
CA ARG A 191 -40.53 6.94 2.13
C ARG A 191 -41.42 6.73 0.90
N SER A 192 -42.47 5.97 1.12
CA SER A 192 -43.61 5.78 0.25
C SER A 192 -43.94 7.02 -0.59
N ALA A 193 -44.11 6.79 -1.90
CA ALA A 193 -45.22 7.33 -2.67
C ALA A 193 -45.80 6.14 -3.46
#